data_AF-A0A6J8B1Y6-F1
#
_entry.id   AF-A0A6J8B1Y6-F1
#
_cell.length_a   1.000
_cell.length_b   1.000
_cell.length_c   1.000
_cell.angle_alpha   90.00
_cell.angle_beta   90.00
_cell.angle_gamma   90.00
#
_symmetry.space_group_name_H-M   'P 1'
#
loop_
_entity.id
_entity.type
_entity.pdbx_description
1 polymer ?
#
loop_
_entity_poly.entity_id
_entity_poly.type
_entity_poly.pdbx_seq_one_letter_code
_entity_poly.pdbx_strand_id
1 'polypeptide(L)'
;MPHHTQHTTPYVELEERNIQEYFCHLQKSSLFSTGDRLILHHIFTDTDATAEQTDSLMRYIQFGQEDLANYLANEKFSNSDFLLVTAGGFDNEFKDKALCSKHGSFTEYFEAAGDHEEADTRVWLHTVTSSAINIIIYSPDTDVYFIGLPLLKNINKSIYVQLKDTPYEKSFIDMNTLVRSLKNDVCFQGIENIEECIQIVYIFSGWDYTSFFKGYGKKAFFDTFRKYAGFISGGSEHGLLCDINSQSGLHSFYRLISAVYFSRHCSAFLPFSSPKTLFDTLNADTINEKHLMLISDIREKMWERILTEVEIMPNADALKLHWQRYCWVFMFWSQASTQFLKVPSVSDFGWQIIKLQDEHTDGQMDRHNGHFDSFLRCVWDSDVNLLKVEKTVDWYTKGCSCKTGCNTNRCKCRKLKSDTHDGFCCPGCKCINCKNMQEAPNSVNLDFSLSDVALEPVPSDESDMESDDEDEYEDPAQELEMIYLDINDTEV
;
A
#
# COMPACT_ATOMS: atom_id res chain seq x y z
N MET A 1 -33.82 4.61 37.83
CA MET A 1 -33.26 4.15 36.56
C MET A 1 -31.92 4.85 36.38
N PRO A 2 -30.79 4.14 36.44
CA PRO A 2 -29.49 4.71 36.06
C PRO A 2 -29.10 4.24 34.65
N HIS A 3 -28.63 5.21 33.86
CA HIS A 3 -28.10 5.02 32.51
C HIS A 3 -26.82 4.19 32.54
N HIS A 4 -26.74 3.17 31.68
CA HIS A 4 -25.50 2.50 31.32
C HIS A 4 -24.78 3.33 30.27
N THR A 5 -23.72 4.02 30.67
CA THR A 5 -22.70 4.57 29.76
C THR A 5 -21.79 3.44 29.31
N GLN A 6 -21.69 3.24 28.00
CA GLN A 6 -20.72 2.34 27.38
C GLN A 6 -19.33 2.95 27.53
N HIS A 7 -18.38 2.16 28.02
CA HIS A 7 -16.97 2.51 28.04
C HIS A 7 -16.39 2.31 26.64
N THR A 8 -16.18 3.41 25.92
CA THR A 8 -15.26 3.50 24.79
C THR A 8 -13.82 3.40 25.29
N THR A 9 -12.98 2.73 24.51
CA THR A 9 -11.58 2.44 24.84
C THR A 9 -10.77 3.74 24.91
N PRO A 10 -9.97 4.00 25.97
CA PRO A 10 -9.27 5.29 26.19
C PRO A 10 -8.30 5.70 25.08
N TYR A 11 -7.93 4.79 24.19
CA TYR A 11 -6.95 5.00 23.14
C TYR A 11 -7.53 5.76 21.92
N VAL A 12 -8.81 5.49 21.59
CA VAL A 12 -9.49 6.14 20.46
C VAL A 12 -9.83 7.59 20.79
N GLU A 13 -10.25 7.87 22.02
CA GLU A 13 -10.52 9.24 22.49
C GLU A 13 -9.25 10.09 22.62
N LEU A 14 -8.07 9.46 22.76
CA LEU A 14 -6.79 10.16 22.82
C LEU A 14 -6.26 10.51 21.43
N GLU A 15 -6.35 9.59 20.46
CA GLU A 15 -6.03 9.87 19.06
C GLU A 15 -6.99 10.90 18.45
N GLU A 16 -8.30 10.77 18.71
CA GLU A 16 -9.29 11.71 18.22
C GLU A 16 -9.10 13.11 18.82
N ARG A 17 -8.69 13.20 20.09
CA ARG A 17 -8.35 14.48 20.74
C ARG A 17 -7.06 15.08 20.21
N ASN A 18 -6.03 14.27 19.93
CA ASN A 18 -4.77 14.73 19.33
C ASN A 18 -4.98 15.22 17.88
N ILE A 19 -5.82 14.54 17.12
CA ILE A 19 -6.23 14.95 15.77
C ILE A 19 -7.04 16.25 15.83
N GLN A 20 -7.99 16.35 16.76
CA GLN A 20 -8.78 17.58 16.97
C GLN A 20 -7.90 18.74 17.45
N GLU A 21 -6.92 18.53 18.33
CA GLU A 21 -5.96 19.56 18.77
C GLU A 21 -5.05 20.01 17.63
N TYR A 22 -4.57 19.08 16.79
CA TYR A 22 -3.79 19.39 15.59
C TYR A 22 -4.56 20.29 14.61
N PHE A 23 -5.82 19.95 14.32
CA PHE A 23 -6.67 20.76 13.44
C PHE A 23 -7.18 22.06 14.08
N CYS A 24 -7.37 22.09 15.41
CA CYS A 24 -7.72 23.30 16.14
C CYS A 24 -6.53 24.28 16.26
N HIS A 25 -5.29 23.77 16.23
CA HIS A 25 -4.08 24.58 16.11
C HIS A 25 -3.94 25.20 14.71
N LEU A 26 -4.27 24.45 13.65
CA LEU A 26 -4.33 24.97 12.28
C LEU A 26 -5.42 26.05 12.08
N GLN A 27 -6.51 25.98 12.84
CA GLN A 27 -7.60 26.98 12.78
C GLN A 27 -7.35 28.29 13.53
N LYS A 28 -6.33 28.35 14.42
CA LYS A 28 -6.15 29.48 15.36
C LYS A 28 -4.95 30.39 15.07
N SER A 29 -4.10 30.07 14.10
CA SER A 29 -3.04 30.98 13.62
C SER A 29 -3.60 31.89 12.52
N SER A 30 -3.62 33.21 12.75
CA SER A 30 -4.26 34.17 11.85
C SER A 30 -3.54 34.25 10.50
N LEU A 31 -4.14 33.65 9.49
CA LEU A 31 -3.72 33.61 8.08
C LEU A 31 -3.98 34.99 7.44
N PHE A 32 -2.88 35.70 7.16
CA PHE A 32 -2.72 37.16 7.13
C PHE A 32 -3.45 37.97 6.03
N SER A 33 -3.42 39.29 6.24
CA SER A 33 -3.89 40.36 5.35
C SER A 33 -3.01 40.62 4.10
N THR A 34 -3.68 41.21 3.11
CA THR A 34 -3.42 41.44 1.66
C THR A 34 -2.13 42.16 1.19
N GLY A 35 -1.60 41.72 0.03
CA GLY A 35 -0.76 42.52 -0.89
C GLY A 35 -0.07 41.76 -2.05
N ASP A 36 -0.78 41.60 -3.18
CA ASP A 36 -0.42 41.28 -4.59
C ASP A 36 0.87 40.46 -4.94
N ARG A 37 0.69 39.19 -5.37
CA ARG A 37 1.65 38.35 -6.11
C ARG A 37 0.93 37.38 -7.07
N LEU A 38 1.66 36.91 -8.11
CA LEU A 38 1.24 35.88 -9.08
C LEU A 38 0.64 34.66 -8.37
N ILE A 39 -0.53 34.25 -8.84
CA ILE A 39 -1.39 33.31 -8.12
C ILE A 39 -1.40 31.97 -8.87
N LEU A 40 -0.86 30.92 -8.26
CA LEU A 40 -1.10 29.53 -8.69
C LEU A 40 -2.47 29.10 -8.16
N HIS A 41 -3.09 28.02 -8.63
CA HIS A 41 -4.41 27.58 -8.15
C HIS A 41 -4.37 26.15 -7.59
N HIS A 42 -5.11 25.89 -6.53
CA HIS A 42 -5.31 24.57 -5.94
C HIS A 42 -6.33 23.78 -6.77
N ILE A 43 -5.90 22.63 -7.29
CA ILE A 43 -6.59 21.89 -8.35
C ILE A 43 -8.01 21.43 -8.00
N PHE A 44 -8.29 21.11 -6.73
CA PHE A 44 -9.59 20.57 -6.32
C PHE A 44 -10.61 21.65 -5.95
N THR A 45 -10.15 22.85 -5.65
CA THR A 45 -10.97 23.91 -5.08
C THR A 45 -10.99 25.15 -5.95
N ASP A 46 -10.16 25.18 -7.00
CA ASP A 46 -9.91 26.34 -7.86
C ASP A 46 -9.43 27.57 -7.07
N THR A 47 -8.95 27.34 -5.84
CA THR A 47 -8.51 28.42 -4.95
C THR A 47 -7.03 28.70 -5.18
N ASP A 48 -6.73 29.91 -5.57
CA ASP A 48 -5.47 30.61 -5.42
C ASP A 48 -4.55 30.02 -4.31
N ALA A 49 -3.44 29.39 -4.69
CA ALA A 49 -2.35 28.97 -3.84
C ALA A 49 -1.72 30.18 -3.16
N THR A 50 -1.29 30.00 -1.92
CA THR A 50 -0.66 31.08 -1.16
C THR A 50 0.68 31.48 -1.76
N ALA A 51 1.17 32.68 -1.44
CA ALA A 51 2.50 33.11 -1.84
C ALA A 51 3.61 32.19 -1.26
N GLU A 52 3.37 31.57 -0.10
CA GLU A 52 4.27 30.58 0.50
C GLU A 52 4.25 29.24 -0.25
N GLN A 53 3.07 28.76 -0.65
CA GLN A 53 2.95 27.58 -1.51
C GLN A 53 3.57 27.83 -2.87
N THR A 54 3.35 29.02 -3.43
CA THR A 54 3.96 29.48 -4.69
C THR A 54 5.47 29.57 -4.56
N ASP A 55 6.00 30.21 -3.52
CA ASP A 55 7.43 30.32 -3.27
C ASP A 55 8.07 28.96 -2.94
N SER A 56 7.35 28.04 -2.27
CA SER A 56 7.79 26.67 -2.01
C SER A 56 7.87 25.84 -3.29
N LEU A 57 6.85 25.92 -4.15
CA LEU A 57 6.87 25.24 -5.45
C LEU A 57 7.94 25.83 -6.37
N MET A 58 8.08 27.16 -6.40
CA MET A 58 9.11 27.84 -7.19
C MET A 58 10.52 27.55 -6.66
N ARG A 59 10.70 27.42 -5.33
CA ARG A 59 11.95 26.92 -4.75
C ARG A 59 12.21 25.47 -5.12
N TYR A 60 11.20 24.61 -5.13
CA TYR A 60 11.34 23.23 -5.56
C TYR A 60 11.81 23.14 -7.02
N ILE A 61 11.24 23.97 -7.90
CA ILE A 61 11.69 24.13 -9.29
C ILE A 61 13.14 24.65 -9.34
N GLN A 62 13.46 25.66 -8.54
CA GLN A 62 14.81 26.26 -8.50
C GLN A 62 15.85 25.27 -7.95
N PHE A 63 15.53 24.49 -6.92
CA PHE A 63 16.38 23.41 -6.42
C PHE A 63 16.59 22.37 -7.52
N GLY A 64 15.53 21.91 -8.19
CA GLY A 64 15.67 21.02 -9.35
C GLY A 64 16.60 21.57 -10.44
N GLN A 65 16.59 22.89 -10.69
CA GLN A 65 17.47 23.56 -11.66
C GLN A 65 18.93 23.60 -11.20
N GLU A 66 19.18 24.05 -9.97
CA GLU A 66 20.52 24.11 -9.36
C GLU A 66 21.13 22.71 -9.25
N ASP A 67 20.30 21.72 -8.94
CA ASP A 67 20.67 20.33 -8.76
C ASP A 67 21.03 19.64 -10.06
N LEU A 68 20.25 19.88 -11.12
CA LEU A 68 20.61 19.39 -12.44
C LEU A 68 21.86 20.09 -12.95
N ALA A 69 22.02 21.40 -12.73
CA ALA A 69 23.24 22.11 -13.12
C ALA A 69 24.49 21.50 -12.45
N ASN A 70 24.39 21.17 -11.16
CA ASN A 70 25.45 20.48 -10.42
C ASN A 70 25.68 19.03 -10.90
N TYR A 71 24.62 18.30 -11.24
CA TYR A 71 24.70 16.96 -11.79
C TYR A 71 25.34 16.93 -13.19
N LEU A 72 25.00 17.89 -14.06
CA LEU A 72 25.60 18.05 -15.39
C LEU A 72 27.03 18.59 -15.34
N ALA A 73 27.40 19.31 -14.28
CA ALA A 73 28.76 19.78 -14.03
C ALA A 73 29.72 18.65 -13.62
N ASN A 74 29.21 17.50 -13.16
CA ASN A 74 30.01 16.28 -13.07
C ASN A 74 30.41 15.82 -14.48
N GLU A 75 31.71 15.63 -14.73
CA GLU A 75 32.31 15.38 -16.06
C GLU A 75 31.71 14.18 -16.84
N LYS A 76 30.90 13.33 -16.20
CA LYS A 76 30.20 12.21 -16.84
C LYS A 76 29.11 12.63 -17.84
N PHE A 77 28.62 13.88 -17.80
CA PHE A 77 27.41 14.26 -18.54
C PHE A 77 27.55 15.52 -19.41
N SER A 78 28.74 16.11 -19.47
CA SER A 78 29.00 17.42 -20.10
C SER A 78 28.80 17.48 -21.62
N ASN A 79 28.61 16.34 -22.30
CA ASN A 79 28.49 16.24 -23.77
C ASN A 79 27.17 15.64 -24.29
N SER A 80 26.18 15.40 -23.42
CA SER A 80 24.91 14.75 -23.81
C SER A 80 23.71 15.67 -23.59
N ASP A 81 22.74 15.66 -24.50
CA ASP A 81 21.46 16.37 -24.29
C ASP A 81 20.61 15.59 -23.26
N PHE A 82 20.07 16.30 -22.26
CA PHE A 82 19.22 15.75 -21.19
C PHE A 82 17.88 16.48 -21.11
N LEU A 83 16.80 15.74 -20.94
CA LEU A 83 15.52 16.30 -20.49
C LEU A 83 15.39 16.10 -18.97
N LEU A 84 15.12 17.17 -18.24
CA LEU A 84 14.72 17.13 -16.84
C LEU A 84 13.19 17.21 -16.75
N VAL A 85 12.59 16.22 -16.11
CA VAL A 85 11.15 16.20 -15.84
C VAL A 85 10.98 16.25 -14.32
N THR A 86 10.34 17.30 -13.81
CA THR A 86 10.05 17.46 -12.38
C THR A 86 8.64 16.97 -12.07
N ALA A 87 8.44 16.23 -10.98
CA ALA A 87 7.09 15.90 -10.49
C ALA A 87 6.39 17.08 -9.79
N GLY A 88 6.96 18.28 -9.86
CA GLY A 88 6.32 19.52 -9.43
C GLY A 88 6.28 20.53 -10.58
N GLY A 89 5.21 21.34 -10.63
CA GLY A 89 5.08 22.44 -11.59
C GLY A 89 4.09 22.25 -12.74
N PHE A 90 3.25 21.20 -12.69
CA PHE A 90 2.19 21.01 -13.68
C PHE A 90 0.91 21.77 -13.25
N ASP A 91 0.45 22.75 -14.05
CA ASP A 91 -0.86 23.39 -13.87
C ASP A 91 -1.87 22.93 -14.94
N ASN A 92 -3.14 22.80 -14.53
CA ASN A 92 -4.23 22.32 -15.40
C ASN A 92 -4.69 23.36 -16.41
N GLU A 93 -4.28 24.62 -16.26
CA GLU A 93 -4.78 25.68 -17.13
C GLU A 93 -3.97 25.76 -18.42
N PHE A 94 -2.64 25.90 -18.39
CA PHE A 94 -1.84 26.02 -19.62
C PHE A 94 -0.34 25.66 -19.47
N LYS A 95 0.08 25.01 -18.38
CA LYS A 95 1.52 24.74 -18.10
C LYS A 95 1.77 23.31 -17.66
N ASP A 96 1.51 22.38 -18.55
CA ASP A 96 2.09 21.04 -18.48
C ASP A 96 3.54 21.13 -19.03
N LYS A 97 4.46 21.76 -18.27
CA LYS A 97 5.81 22.08 -18.76
C LYS A 97 6.87 21.25 -18.05
N ALA A 98 7.67 20.53 -18.83
CA ALA A 98 8.95 19.99 -18.36
C ALA A 98 10.09 20.97 -18.67
N LEU A 99 11.29 20.74 -18.13
CA LEU A 99 12.48 21.58 -18.38
C LEU A 99 13.51 20.79 -19.20
N CYS A 100 13.77 21.22 -20.43
CA CYS A 100 14.81 20.62 -21.27
C CYS A 100 16.13 21.36 -21.07
N SER A 101 17.21 20.62 -20.78
CA SER A 101 18.57 21.18 -20.75
C SER A 101 19.31 20.81 -22.03
N LYS A 102 19.66 21.83 -22.83
CA LYS A 102 20.51 21.66 -24.00
C LYS A 102 21.79 22.47 -23.83
N HIS A 103 22.93 21.79 -23.83
CA HIS A 103 24.26 22.40 -23.61
C HIS A 103 24.32 23.32 -22.36
N GLY A 104 23.68 22.92 -21.25
CA GLY A 104 23.66 23.68 -20.01
C GLY A 104 22.68 24.86 -19.97
N SER A 105 21.90 25.08 -21.03
CA SER A 105 20.80 26.05 -21.04
C SER A 105 19.45 25.36 -20.84
N PHE A 106 18.64 25.88 -19.92
CA PHE A 106 17.31 25.37 -19.65
C PHE A 106 16.27 26.08 -20.52
N THR A 107 15.41 25.29 -21.15
CA THR A 107 14.28 25.77 -21.94
C THR A 107 13.02 25.01 -21.53
N GLU A 108 11.89 25.69 -21.52
CA GLU A 108 10.61 25.04 -21.27
C GLU A 108 10.29 24.07 -22.42
N TYR A 109 9.82 22.88 -22.06
CA TYR A 109 9.44 21.81 -22.97
C TYR A 109 7.93 21.60 -22.91
N PHE A 110 7.28 21.64 -24.08
CA PHE A 110 5.83 21.77 -24.22
C PHE A 110 5.17 20.62 -25.01
N GLU A 111 5.80 19.45 -25.10
CA GLU A 111 5.31 18.42 -26.03
C GLU A 111 4.12 17.58 -25.52
N ALA A 112 3.82 17.62 -24.23
CA ALA A 112 2.71 16.88 -23.66
C ALA A 112 1.73 17.79 -22.92
N ALA A 113 0.44 17.58 -23.18
CA ALA A 113 -0.66 18.13 -22.40
C ALA A 113 -1.63 16.99 -22.13
N GLY A 114 -1.84 16.59 -20.87
CA GLY A 114 -2.74 15.50 -20.52
C GLY A 114 -3.79 15.87 -19.47
N ASP A 115 -4.72 14.96 -19.21
CA ASP A 115 -5.72 15.05 -18.14
C ASP A 115 -5.33 14.24 -16.88
N HIS A 116 -4.06 13.85 -16.77
CA HIS A 116 -3.51 13.23 -15.56
C HIS A 116 -3.55 14.21 -14.41
N GLU A 117 -4.28 13.90 -13.34
CA GLU A 117 -4.34 14.78 -12.17
C GLU A 117 -3.04 14.76 -11.36
N GLU A 118 -2.49 13.58 -11.10
CA GLU A 118 -1.26 13.38 -10.32
C GLU A 118 0.01 13.67 -11.11
N ALA A 119 0.97 14.30 -10.46
CA ALA A 119 2.27 14.55 -11.07
C ALA A 119 3.05 13.25 -11.33
N ASP A 120 2.96 12.25 -10.45
CA ASP A 120 3.74 11.00 -10.57
C ASP A 120 3.36 10.18 -11.79
N THR A 121 2.11 10.29 -12.26
CA THR A 121 1.68 9.73 -13.54
C THR A 121 2.01 10.67 -14.71
N ARG A 122 1.83 11.99 -14.53
CA ARG A 122 2.07 13.00 -15.58
C ARG A 122 3.53 13.07 -16.04
N VAL A 123 4.51 12.89 -15.15
CA VAL A 123 5.94 12.86 -15.53
C VAL A 123 6.25 11.79 -16.59
N TRP A 124 5.51 10.68 -16.60
CA TRP A 124 5.73 9.60 -17.57
C TRP A 124 5.17 9.94 -18.95
N LEU A 125 4.13 10.77 -19.03
CA LEU A 125 3.65 11.28 -20.32
C LEU A 125 4.75 12.09 -21.01
N HIS A 126 5.36 13.05 -20.31
CA HIS A 126 6.51 13.83 -20.80
C HIS A 126 7.71 12.95 -21.13
N THR A 127 7.99 11.98 -20.25
CA THR A 127 9.09 11.03 -20.45
C THR A 127 8.92 10.24 -21.74
N VAL A 128 7.70 9.84 -22.10
CA VAL A 128 7.42 9.05 -23.30
C VAL A 128 7.36 9.92 -24.55
N THR A 129 6.63 11.03 -24.53
CA THR A 129 6.42 11.89 -25.70
C THR A 129 7.70 12.60 -26.15
N SER A 130 8.61 12.87 -25.21
CA SER A 130 9.80 13.66 -25.50
C SER A 130 10.70 13.07 -26.58
N SER A 131 11.35 13.90 -27.38
CA SER A 131 12.40 13.46 -28.31
C SER A 131 13.75 13.17 -27.63
N ALA A 132 13.92 13.49 -26.34
CA ALA A 132 15.18 13.30 -25.62
C ALA A 132 15.51 11.82 -25.41
N ILE A 133 16.80 11.48 -25.50
CA ILE A 133 17.32 10.11 -25.30
C ILE A 133 17.67 9.88 -23.83
N ASN A 134 18.22 10.88 -23.16
CA ASN A 134 18.57 10.82 -21.74
C ASN A 134 17.59 11.68 -20.95
N ILE A 135 16.94 11.07 -19.95
CA ILE A 135 15.89 11.70 -19.16
C ILE A 135 16.23 11.54 -17.69
N ILE A 136 16.15 12.64 -16.95
CA ILE A 136 16.24 12.65 -15.49
C ILE A 136 14.86 13.06 -14.98
N ILE A 137 14.27 12.19 -14.16
CA ILE A 137 13.03 12.47 -13.45
C ILE A 137 13.39 12.87 -12.03
N TYR A 138 13.04 14.09 -11.66
CA TYR A 138 13.29 14.67 -10.35
C TYR A 138 12.02 14.59 -9.52
N SER A 139 11.95 13.54 -8.73
CA SER A 139 10.93 13.28 -7.73
C SER A 139 11.49 12.28 -6.70
N PRO A 140 11.51 12.60 -5.41
CA PRO A 140 11.86 11.64 -4.37
C PRO A 140 10.72 10.64 -4.11
N ASP A 141 9.55 10.83 -4.72
CA ASP A 141 8.43 9.91 -4.53
C ASP A 141 8.73 8.55 -5.18
N THR A 142 8.64 7.50 -4.37
CA THR A 142 8.88 6.13 -4.81
C THR A 142 7.85 5.65 -5.84
N ASP A 143 6.67 6.25 -5.82
CA ASP A 143 5.57 5.93 -6.71
C ASP A 143 5.94 6.15 -8.18
N VAL A 144 6.73 7.20 -8.46
CA VAL A 144 7.19 7.56 -9.79
C VAL A 144 7.92 6.41 -10.48
N TYR A 145 8.90 5.78 -9.82
CA TYR A 145 9.65 4.73 -10.51
C TYR A 145 8.86 3.42 -10.61
N PHE A 146 7.97 3.11 -9.65
CA PHE A 146 7.08 1.96 -9.77
C PHE A 146 6.05 2.14 -10.89
N ILE A 147 5.49 3.34 -11.10
CA ILE A 147 4.65 3.66 -12.26
C ILE A 147 5.42 3.42 -13.57
N GLY A 148 6.68 3.84 -13.60
CA GLY A 148 7.56 3.72 -14.76
C GLY A 148 7.97 2.33 -15.19
N LEU A 149 8.09 1.41 -14.22
CA LEU A 149 8.70 0.09 -14.44
C LEU A 149 8.13 -0.65 -15.66
N PRO A 150 6.80 -0.82 -15.81
CA PRO A 150 6.23 -1.48 -17.00
C PRO A 150 6.39 -0.69 -18.30
N LEU A 151 6.42 0.64 -18.23
CA LEU A 151 6.45 1.51 -19.41
C LEU A 151 7.77 1.36 -20.18
N LEU A 152 8.86 1.02 -19.48
CA LEU A 152 10.19 0.85 -20.05
C LEU A 152 10.29 -0.24 -21.12
N LYS A 153 9.33 -1.18 -21.17
CA LYS A 153 9.26 -2.18 -22.25
C LYS A 153 9.15 -1.55 -23.63
N ASN A 154 8.52 -0.38 -23.72
CA ASN A 154 8.22 0.32 -24.96
C ASN A 154 9.03 1.62 -25.13
N ILE A 155 9.93 1.93 -24.19
CA ILE A 155 10.71 3.17 -24.19
C ILE A 155 12.18 2.85 -24.45
N ASN A 156 12.72 3.38 -25.54
CA ASN A 156 14.14 3.28 -25.87
C ASN A 156 14.88 4.57 -25.45
N LYS A 157 14.95 4.80 -24.14
CA LYS A 157 15.59 5.98 -23.52
C LYS A 157 16.37 5.56 -22.28
N SER A 158 17.39 6.33 -21.93
CA SER A 158 18.13 6.21 -20.67
C SER A 158 17.43 7.05 -19.62
N ILE A 159 16.82 6.41 -18.63
CA ILE A 159 15.97 7.09 -17.64
C ILE A 159 16.54 6.94 -16.24
N TYR A 160 16.71 8.06 -15.56
CA TYR A 160 17.19 8.14 -14.19
C TYR A 160 16.11 8.77 -13.31
N VAL A 161 15.76 8.15 -12.19
CA VAL A 161 14.77 8.68 -11.24
C VAL A 161 15.44 8.98 -9.91
N GLN A 162 15.14 10.12 -9.29
CA GLN A 162 15.66 10.47 -7.97
C GLN A 162 15.13 9.48 -6.91
N LEU A 163 15.99 9.05 -5.98
CA LEU A 163 15.64 8.16 -4.87
C LEU A 163 15.61 8.89 -3.52
N LYS A 164 16.55 9.81 -3.33
CA LYS A 164 16.66 10.61 -2.11
C LYS A 164 16.85 12.06 -2.48
N ASP A 165 16.16 12.91 -1.76
CA ASP A 165 16.35 14.34 -1.79
C ASP A 165 16.97 14.77 -0.46
N THR A 166 18.30 14.64 -0.37
CA THR A 166 19.06 15.22 0.74
C THR A 166 19.95 16.35 0.22
N PRO A 167 20.20 17.41 1.01
CA PRO A 167 21.05 18.53 0.60
C PRO A 167 22.47 18.11 0.21
N TYR A 168 22.95 16.99 0.77
CA TYR A 168 24.34 16.55 0.68
C TYR A 168 24.55 15.40 -0.31
N GLU A 169 23.54 14.55 -0.55
CA GLU A 169 23.63 13.42 -1.46
C GLU A 169 22.35 13.23 -2.26
N LYS A 170 22.48 13.34 -3.59
CA LYS A 170 21.43 13.00 -4.53
C LYS A 170 21.74 11.64 -5.11
N SER A 171 20.86 10.69 -4.81
CA SER A 171 20.93 9.36 -5.38
C SER A 171 19.87 9.23 -6.47
N PHE A 172 20.28 8.64 -7.60
CA PHE A 172 19.40 8.34 -8.72
C PHE A 172 19.44 6.85 -9.01
N ILE A 173 18.30 6.29 -9.37
CA ILE A 173 18.20 4.93 -9.90
C ILE A 173 18.18 4.97 -11.42
N ASP A 174 19.08 4.19 -12.03
CA ASP A 174 19.01 3.90 -13.46
C ASP A 174 17.94 2.83 -13.69
N MET A 175 16.83 3.26 -14.30
CA MET A 175 15.66 2.43 -14.54
C MET A 175 15.93 1.30 -15.53
N ASN A 176 16.79 1.54 -16.53
CA ASN A 176 17.18 0.51 -17.51
C ASN A 176 18.05 -0.56 -16.84
N THR A 177 18.93 -0.15 -15.92
CA THR A 177 19.72 -1.08 -15.09
C THR A 177 18.80 -1.87 -14.16
N LEU A 178 17.84 -1.24 -13.49
CA LEU A 178 16.88 -1.92 -12.63
C LEU A 178 16.10 -3.01 -13.39
N VAL A 179 15.53 -2.69 -14.56
CA VAL A 179 14.78 -3.68 -15.37
C VAL A 179 15.67 -4.84 -15.81
N ARG A 180 16.92 -4.58 -16.21
CA ARG A 180 17.87 -5.65 -16.54
C ARG A 180 18.17 -6.53 -15.34
N SER A 181 18.39 -5.93 -14.17
CA SER A 181 18.64 -6.66 -12.93
C SER A 181 17.45 -7.56 -12.55
N LEU A 182 16.22 -7.05 -12.66
CA LEU A 182 15.00 -7.83 -12.40
C LEU A 182 14.86 -9.03 -13.37
N LYS A 183 15.14 -8.82 -14.66
CA LYS A 183 15.06 -9.90 -15.67
C LYS A 183 16.13 -10.98 -15.50
N ASN A 184 17.30 -10.58 -15.00
CA ASN A 184 18.44 -11.48 -14.83
C ASN A 184 18.50 -12.13 -13.45
N ASP A 185 17.64 -11.72 -12.50
CA ASP A 185 17.60 -12.32 -11.16
C ASP A 185 17.07 -13.76 -11.24
N VAL A 186 17.87 -14.70 -10.71
CA VAL A 186 17.56 -16.12 -10.68
C VAL A 186 16.24 -16.42 -9.97
N CYS A 187 15.85 -15.61 -8.98
CA CYS A 187 14.58 -15.75 -8.28
C CYS A 187 13.36 -15.53 -9.18
N PHE A 188 13.51 -14.79 -10.29
CA PHE A 188 12.43 -14.47 -11.21
C PHE A 188 12.51 -15.22 -12.54
N GLN A 189 13.41 -16.21 -12.64
CA GLN A 189 13.56 -17.01 -13.84
C GLN A 189 12.24 -17.70 -14.23
N GLY A 190 11.80 -17.48 -15.47
CA GLY A 190 10.55 -18.06 -16.00
C GLY A 190 9.29 -17.28 -15.67
N ILE A 191 9.40 -16.10 -15.04
CA ILE A 191 8.27 -15.18 -14.83
C ILE A 191 8.26 -14.18 -15.97
N GLU A 192 7.17 -14.19 -16.74
CA GLU A 192 6.92 -13.20 -17.77
C GLU A 192 6.46 -11.88 -17.14
N ASN A 193 6.78 -10.76 -17.78
CA ASN A 193 6.35 -9.42 -17.35
C ASN A 193 6.71 -9.08 -15.88
N ILE A 194 7.92 -9.43 -15.45
CA ILE A 194 8.36 -9.23 -14.07
C ILE A 194 8.22 -7.77 -13.60
N GLU A 195 8.38 -6.79 -14.49
CA GLU A 195 8.22 -5.36 -14.17
C GLU A 195 6.79 -5.02 -13.72
N GLU A 196 5.79 -5.62 -14.38
CA GLU A 196 4.37 -5.46 -14.00
C GLU A 196 4.06 -6.23 -12.72
N CYS A 197 4.63 -7.42 -12.55
CA CYS A 197 4.49 -8.16 -11.29
C CYS A 197 5.06 -7.38 -10.10
N ILE A 198 6.22 -6.73 -10.27
CA ILE A 198 6.86 -5.92 -9.24
C ILE A 198 6.02 -4.67 -8.91
N GLN A 199 5.51 -3.97 -9.93
CA GLN A 199 4.57 -2.86 -9.73
C GLN A 199 3.32 -3.31 -8.96
N ILE A 200 2.78 -4.49 -9.28
CA ILE A 200 1.61 -5.02 -8.59
C ILE A 200 1.91 -5.43 -7.15
N VAL A 201 3.07 -6.03 -6.88
CA VAL A 201 3.49 -6.31 -5.49
C VAL A 201 3.59 -5.02 -4.69
N TYR A 202 4.11 -3.95 -5.30
CA TYR A 202 4.15 -2.63 -4.69
C TYR A 202 2.73 -2.12 -4.34
N ILE A 203 1.81 -2.13 -5.31
CA ILE A 203 0.39 -1.77 -5.10
C ILE A 203 -0.23 -2.60 -3.97
N PHE A 204 -0.10 -3.93 -4.02
CA PHE A 204 -0.70 -4.86 -3.06
C PHE A 204 -0.16 -4.72 -1.64
N SER A 205 1.08 -4.24 -1.50
CA SER A 205 1.68 -3.99 -0.19
C SER A 205 1.16 -2.72 0.50
N GLY A 206 0.29 -1.95 -0.17
CA GLY A 206 -0.31 -0.72 0.32
C GLY A 206 0.19 0.49 -0.49
N TRP A 207 -0.76 1.34 -0.88
CA TRP A 207 -0.58 2.64 -1.53
C TRP A 207 -1.67 3.58 -0.99
N ASP A 208 -1.47 4.89 -1.05
CA ASP A 208 -2.36 5.99 -0.63
C ASP A 208 -3.87 5.85 -0.95
N TYR A 209 -4.25 5.07 -1.97
CA TYR A 209 -5.62 4.90 -2.48
C TYR A 209 -6.29 3.63 -1.97
N THR A 210 -5.54 2.74 -1.32
CA THR A 210 -6.00 1.40 -0.97
C THR A 210 -5.51 0.97 0.40
N SER A 211 -6.33 0.20 1.10
CA SER A 211 -5.98 -0.34 2.41
C SER A 211 -4.76 -1.25 2.35
N PHE A 212 -3.96 -1.22 3.41
CA PHE A 212 -2.82 -2.12 3.59
C PHE A 212 -3.19 -3.31 4.50
N PHE A 213 -2.42 -4.39 4.40
CA PHE A 213 -2.54 -5.53 5.31
C PHE A 213 -1.82 -5.21 6.62
N LYS A 214 -2.59 -4.96 7.68
CA LYS A 214 -2.03 -4.56 8.97
C LYS A 214 -1.00 -5.58 9.49
N GLY A 215 0.17 -5.08 9.90
CA GLY A 215 1.28 -5.90 10.37
C GLY A 215 2.20 -6.42 9.26
N TYR A 216 1.93 -6.09 7.99
CA TYR A 216 2.74 -6.51 6.84
C TYR A 216 3.19 -5.29 6.03
N GLY A 217 4.47 -4.94 6.13
CA GLY A 217 5.06 -3.86 5.33
C GLY A 217 5.51 -4.31 3.94
N LYS A 218 5.88 -3.35 3.09
CA LYS A 218 6.36 -3.59 1.71
C LYS A 218 7.47 -4.64 1.63
N LYS A 219 8.44 -4.58 2.56
CA LYS A 219 9.53 -5.57 2.66
C LYS A 219 9.01 -7.01 2.76
N ALA A 220 7.99 -7.26 3.57
CA ALA A 220 7.44 -8.61 3.73
C ALA A 220 6.82 -9.14 2.43
N PHE A 221 6.16 -8.27 1.67
CA PHE A 221 5.59 -8.61 0.35
C PHE A 221 6.69 -8.91 -0.67
N PHE A 222 7.71 -8.07 -0.77
CA PHE A 222 8.84 -8.27 -1.70
C PHE A 222 9.67 -9.51 -1.35
N ASP A 223 9.99 -9.73 -0.06
CA ASP A 223 10.72 -10.92 0.39
C ASP A 223 9.92 -12.20 0.07
N THR A 224 8.62 -12.19 0.33
CA THR A 224 7.73 -13.31 0.03
C THR A 224 7.64 -13.55 -1.47
N PHE A 225 7.44 -12.49 -2.27
CA PHE A 225 7.35 -12.61 -3.71
C PHE A 225 8.66 -13.16 -4.29
N ARG A 226 9.82 -12.61 -3.90
CA ARG A 226 11.14 -13.11 -4.31
C ARG A 226 11.32 -14.59 -3.97
N LYS A 227 10.94 -15.00 -2.76
CA LYS A 227 11.13 -16.38 -2.29
C LYS A 227 10.20 -17.39 -2.97
N TYR A 228 8.98 -16.97 -3.31
CA TYR A 228 7.94 -17.88 -3.83
C TYR A 228 7.43 -17.47 -5.22
N ALA A 229 8.26 -16.76 -5.99
CA ALA A 229 7.87 -16.14 -7.26
C ALA A 229 7.31 -17.18 -8.24
N GLY A 230 7.95 -18.35 -8.35
CA GLY A 230 7.48 -19.44 -9.20
C GLY A 230 6.15 -20.07 -8.74
N PHE A 231 5.81 -20.02 -7.45
CA PHE A 231 4.50 -20.45 -6.97
C PHE A 231 3.42 -19.38 -7.20
N ILE A 232 3.78 -18.11 -7.04
CA ILE A 232 2.86 -16.98 -7.15
C ILE A 232 2.54 -16.67 -8.61
N SER A 233 3.57 -16.57 -9.47
CA SER A 233 3.49 -16.13 -10.87
C SER A 233 4.25 -17.04 -11.84
N GLY A 234 4.57 -18.28 -11.47
CA GLY A 234 5.30 -19.20 -12.33
C GLY A 234 4.40 -20.19 -13.07
N GLY A 235 4.74 -20.43 -14.34
CA GLY A 235 4.14 -21.48 -15.18
C GLY A 235 2.80 -21.09 -15.82
N SER A 236 2.56 -21.62 -17.03
CA SER A 236 1.35 -21.35 -17.82
C SER A 236 0.06 -21.86 -17.16
N GLU A 237 0.16 -22.79 -16.20
CA GLU A 237 -1.00 -23.40 -15.53
C GLU A 237 -1.57 -22.57 -14.38
N HIS A 238 -0.84 -21.59 -13.88
CA HIS A 238 -1.19 -20.86 -12.64
C HIS A 238 -1.54 -19.39 -12.87
N GLY A 239 -1.17 -18.83 -14.04
CA GLY A 239 -1.36 -17.43 -14.39
C GLY A 239 -0.31 -16.51 -13.78
N LEU A 240 -0.27 -15.28 -14.27
CA LEU A 240 0.63 -14.24 -13.79
C LEU A 240 -0.06 -13.36 -12.77
N LEU A 241 0.71 -12.76 -11.87
CA LEU A 241 0.19 -11.74 -10.95
C LEU A 241 -0.32 -10.50 -11.70
N CYS A 242 0.25 -10.22 -12.87
CA CYS A 242 -0.13 -9.12 -13.75
C CYS A 242 -1.34 -9.39 -14.66
N ASP A 243 -1.95 -10.59 -14.57
CA ASP A 243 -3.18 -10.90 -15.31
C ASP A 243 -4.42 -10.29 -14.61
N ILE A 244 -4.43 -8.97 -14.44
CA ILE A 244 -5.41 -8.21 -13.66
C ILE A 244 -6.84 -8.20 -14.25
N ASN A 245 -7.14 -8.98 -15.28
CA ASN A 245 -8.49 -9.09 -15.87
C ASN A 245 -8.99 -10.54 -15.88
N SER A 246 -8.26 -11.46 -15.24
CA SER A 246 -8.56 -12.89 -15.28
C SER A 246 -8.74 -13.48 -13.88
N GLN A 247 -9.41 -14.63 -13.83
CA GLN A 247 -9.44 -15.44 -12.62
C GLN A 247 -8.04 -15.96 -12.24
N SER A 248 -7.16 -16.15 -13.22
CA SER A 248 -5.79 -16.60 -12.95
C SER A 248 -4.99 -15.54 -12.20
N GLY A 249 -5.15 -14.25 -12.50
CA GLY A 249 -4.55 -13.16 -11.73
C GLY A 249 -5.09 -13.07 -10.30
N LEU A 250 -6.39 -13.31 -10.10
CA LEU A 250 -6.97 -13.42 -8.76
C LEU A 250 -6.40 -14.61 -7.97
N HIS A 251 -6.20 -15.75 -8.63
CA HIS A 251 -5.55 -16.91 -8.02
C HIS A 251 -4.08 -16.63 -7.66
N SER A 252 -3.33 -15.94 -8.52
CA SER A 252 -1.97 -15.47 -8.22
C SER A 252 -1.93 -14.56 -7.00
N PHE A 253 -2.88 -13.63 -6.89
CA PHE A 253 -3.01 -12.78 -5.71
C PHE A 253 -3.33 -13.58 -4.44
N TYR A 254 -4.25 -14.55 -4.51
CA TYR A 254 -4.50 -15.44 -3.38
C TYR A 254 -3.24 -16.18 -2.95
N ARG A 255 -2.44 -16.68 -3.89
CA ARG A 255 -1.14 -17.32 -3.58
C ARG A 255 -0.16 -16.36 -2.92
N LEU A 256 -0.08 -15.10 -3.38
CA LEU A 256 0.77 -14.07 -2.75
C LEU A 256 0.35 -13.83 -1.30
N ILE A 257 -0.92 -13.50 -1.05
CA ILE A 257 -1.40 -13.20 0.31
C ILE A 257 -1.24 -14.44 1.21
N SER A 258 -1.62 -15.62 0.72
CA SER A 258 -1.39 -16.87 1.44
C SER A 258 0.10 -17.09 1.77
N ALA A 259 1.01 -16.80 0.86
CA ALA A 259 2.45 -16.93 1.10
C ALA A 259 2.96 -15.91 2.14
N VAL A 260 2.45 -14.68 2.15
CA VAL A 260 2.81 -13.64 3.12
C VAL A 260 2.42 -14.10 4.54
N TYR A 261 1.17 -14.52 4.70
CA TYR A 261 0.65 -15.01 5.98
C TYR A 261 1.30 -16.33 6.41
N PHE A 262 1.53 -17.26 5.48
CA PHE A 262 2.27 -18.50 5.74
C PHE A 262 3.67 -18.21 6.28
N SER A 263 4.38 -17.26 5.66
CA SER A 263 5.76 -16.93 6.04
C SER A 263 5.84 -16.32 7.45
N ARG A 264 4.90 -15.42 7.77
CA ARG A 264 4.81 -14.79 9.10
C ARG A 264 4.46 -15.77 10.19
N HIS A 265 3.61 -16.75 9.91
CA HIS A 265 3.11 -17.73 10.87
C HIS A 265 3.61 -19.15 10.57
N CYS A 266 4.84 -19.30 10.07
CA CYS A 266 5.36 -20.57 9.54
C CYS A 266 5.27 -21.75 10.54
N SER A 267 5.39 -21.47 11.84
CA SER A 267 5.25 -22.46 12.91
C SER A 267 3.85 -23.08 12.98
N ALA A 268 2.82 -22.41 12.46
CA ALA A 268 1.44 -22.90 12.37
C ALA A 268 1.25 -23.97 11.28
N PHE A 269 2.21 -24.06 10.37
CA PHE A 269 2.10 -24.86 9.16
C PHE A 269 3.08 -26.03 9.12
N LEU A 270 3.65 -26.44 10.27
CA LEU A 270 4.43 -27.68 10.30
C LEU A 270 3.53 -28.88 9.95
N PRO A 271 4.01 -29.85 9.12
CA PRO A 271 5.39 -30.01 8.64
C PRO A 271 5.69 -29.39 7.26
N PHE A 272 4.83 -28.51 6.73
CA PHE A 272 5.01 -27.93 5.40
C PHE A 272 6.19 -26.95 5.37
N SER A 273 7.07 -27.10 4.38
CA SER A 273 8.27 -26.26 4.21
C SER A 273 8.00 -24.99 3.39
N SER A 274 6.88 -24.96 2.65
CA SER A 274 6.50 -23.84 1.80
C SER A 274 4.98 -23.76 1.60
N PRO A 275 4.45 -22.57 1.24
CA PRO A 275 3.04 -22.43 0.86
C PRO A 275 2.67 -23.34 -0.32
N LYS A 276 3.60 -23.58 -1.26
CA LYS A 276 3.38 -24.53 -2.35
C LYS A 276 3.14 -25.95 -1.84
N THR A 277 3.99 -26.44 -0.93
CA THR A 277 3.82 -27.80 -0.38
C THR A 277 2.51 -27.95 0.39
N LEU A 278 2.05 -26.89 1.07
CA LEU A 278 0.71 -26.89 1.68
C LEU A 278 -0.37 -26.95 0.59
N PHE A 279 -0.30 -26.08 -0.41
CA PHE A 279 -1.26 -26.02 -1.51
C PHE A 279 -1.37 -27.35 -2.26
N ASP A 280 -0.26 -28.04 -2.51
CA ASP A 280 -0.22 -29.32 -3.22
C ASP A 280 -1.00 -30.43 -2.46
N THR A 281 -1.13 -30.34 -1.14
CA THR A 281 -1.91 -31.30 -0.33
C THR A 281 -3.42 -31.12 -0.41
N LEU A 282 -3.88 -29.95 -0.86
CA LEU A 282 -5.30 -29.65 -0.96
C LEU A 282 -5.90 -30.38 -2.17
N ASN A 283 -6.98 -31.13 -1.90
CA ASN A 283 -7.74 -31.84 -2.91
C ASN A 283 -9.07 -31.13 -3.16
N ALA A 284 -9.26 -30.65 -4.39
CA ALA A 284 -10.46 -29.93 -4.81
C ALA A 284 -10.78 -30.27 -6.27
N ASP A 285 -12.06 -30.21 -6.63
CA ASP A 285 -12.53 -30.54 -7.98
C ASP A 285 -12.15 -29.46 -9.00
N THR A 286 -12.03 -28.22 -8.55
CA THR A 286 -11.61 -27.07 -9.38
C THR A 286 -10.41 -26.33 -8.79
N ILE A 287 -9.64 -25.68 -9.67
CA ILE A 287 -8.54 -24.82 -9.24
C ILE A 287 -9.01 -23.66 -8.37
N ASN A 288 -10.21 -23.13 -8.62
CA ASN A 288 -10.79 -22.07 -7.82
C ASN A 288 -11.07 -22.54 -6.38
N GLU A 289 -11.75 -23.67 -6.23
CA GLU A 289 -12.01 -24.27 -4.91
C GLU A 289 -10.71 -24.57 -4.17
N LYS A 290 -9.66 -25.04 -4.87
CA LYS A 290 -8.35 -25.28 -4.27
C LYS A 290 -7.75 -24.02 -3.63
N HIS A 291 -7.87 -22.86 -4.28
CA HIS A 291 -7.41 -21.58 -3.71
C HIS A 291 -8.29 -21.11 -2.55
N LEU A 292 -9.61 -21.30 -2.63
CA LEU A 292 -10.51 -20.98 -1.52
C LEU A 292 -10.25 -21.87 -0.29
N MET A 293 -9.92 -23.14 -0.50
CA MET A 293 -9.46 -24.05 0.56
C MET A 293 -8.14 -23.59 1.16
N LEU A 294 -7.17 -23.11 0.35
CA LEU A 294 -5.90 -22.58 0.85
C LEU A 294 -6.12 -21.39 1.80
N ILE A 295 -6.96 -20.44 1.39
CA ILE A 295 -7.30 -19.26 2.21
C ILE A 295 -7.94 -19.70 3.53
N SER A 296 -8.89 -20.65 3.45
CA SER A 296 -9.61 -21.12 4.63
C SER A 296 -8.69 -21.88 5.59
N ASP A 297 -7.82 -22.75 5.08
CA ASP A 297 -6.86 -23.54 5.86
C ASP A 297 -5.82 -22.65 6.56
N ILE A 298 -5.31 -21.61 5.86
CA ILE A 298 -4.41 -20.62 6.47
C ILE A 298 -5.11 -19.86 7.59
N ARG A 299 -6.32 -19.36 7.34
CA ARG A 299 -7.10 -18.64 8.35
C ARG A 299 -7.38 -19.50 9.59
N GLU A 300 -7.75 -20.77 9.40
CA GLU A 300 -8.06 -21.70 10.49
C GLU A 300 -6.82 -22.00 11.34
N LYS A 301 -5.70 -22.36 10.70
CA LYS A 301 -4.44 -22.68 11.42
C LYS A 301 -3.84 -21.47 12.14
N MET A 302 -4.08 -20.27 11.64
CA MET A 302 -3.65 -19.04 12.30
C MET A 302 -4.49 -18.66 13.52
N TRP A 303 -5.77 -19.06 13.54
CA TRP A 303 -6.74 -18.58 14.52
C TRP A 303 -6.30 -18.81 15.98
N GLU A 304 -5.61 -19.91 16.26
CA GLU A 304 -5.14 -20.24 17.61
C GLU A 304 -3.90 -19.46 18.06
N ARG A 305 -3.27 -18.69 17.16
CA ARG A 305 -1.95 -18.10 17.37
C ARG A 305 -1.90 -16.59 17.22
N ILE A 306 -3.00 -15.99 16.78
CA ILE A 306 -3.16 -14.53 16.66
C ILE A 306 -3.55 -13.94 18.01
N LEU A 307 -3.01 -12.76 18.32
CA LEU A 307 -3.35 -12.05 19.56
C LEU A 307 -4.51 -11.08 19.35
N THR A 308 -4.66 -10.59 18.11
CA THR A 308 -5.62 -9.55 17.78
C THR A 308 -6.34 -9.87 16.46
N GLU A 309 -7.58 -9.39 16.32
CA GLU A 309 -8.39 -9.63 15.13
C GLU A 309 -7.74 -9.07 13.86
N VAL A 310 -6.98 -7.99 14.01
CA VAL A 310 -6.28 -7.33 12.89
C VAL A 310 -5.15 -8.15 12.28
N GLU A 311 -4.70 -9.21 12.96
CA GLU A 311 -3.71 -10.16 12.44
C GLU A 311 -4.35 -11.28 11.60
N ILE A 312 -5.69 -11.38 11.57
CA ILE A 312 -6.39 -12.40 10.78
C ILE A 312 -6.27 -12.07 9.31
N MET A 313 -5.80 -13.05 8.52
CA MET A 313 -5.87 -12.99 7.06
C MET A 313 -7.31 -12.77 6.62
N PRO A 314 -7.65 -11.76 5.79
CA PRO A 314 -9.02 -11.56 5.31
C PRO A 314 -9.59 -12.79 4.58
N ASN A 315 -10.92 -12.92 4.55
CA ASN A 315 -11.56 -14.03 3.86
C ASN A 315 -11.52 -13.82 2.33
N ALA A 316 -11.90 -14.84 1.56
CA ALA A 316 -11.78 -14.80 0.10
C ALA A 316 -12.61 -13.69 -0.58
N ASP A 317 -13.79 -13.35 -0.05
CA ASP A 317 -14.64 -12.28 -0.59
C ASP A 317 -14.00 -10.92 -0.35
N ALA A 318 -13.56 -10.66 0.89
CA ALA A 318 -12.84 -9.44 1.25
C ALA A 318 -11.53 -9.29 0.45
N LEU A 319 -10.79 -10.38 0.25
CA LEU A 319 -9.59 -10.41 -0.58
C LEU A 319 -9.90 -10.11 -2.05
N LYS A 320 -10.99 -10.66 -2.59
CA LYS A 320 -11.40 -10.36 -3.97
C LYS A 320 -11.72 -8.88 -4.16
N LEU A 321 -12.39 -8.25 -3.19
CA LEU A 321 -12.65 -6.80 -3.21
C LEU A 321 -11.36 -5.98 -3.10
N HIS A 322 -10.39 -6.41 -2.30
CA HIS A 322 -9.06 -5.79 -2.24
C HIS A 322 -8.32 -5.89 -3.58
N TRP A 323 -8.26 -7.10 -4.14
CA TRP A 323 -7.72 -7.34 -5.48
C TRP A 323 -8.32 -6.35 -6.47
N GLN A 324 -9.64 -6.14 -6.42
CA GLN A 324 -10.35 -5.30 -7.39
C GLN A 324 -9.87 -3.85 -7.29
N ARG A 325 -9.78 -3.32 -6.09
CA ARG A 325 -9.28 -1.96 -5.89
C ARG A 325 -7.86 -1.79 -6.42
N TYR A 326 -7.00 -2.77 -6.15
CA TYR A 326 -5.64 -2.72 -6.66
C TYR A 326 -5.55 -2.82 -8.19
N CYS A 327 -6.42 -3.61 -8.82
CA CYS A 327 -6.47 -3.70 -10.28
C CYS A 327 -6.94 -2.41 -10.92
N TRP A 328 -7.83 -1.65 -10.27
CA TRP A 328 -8.17 -0.30 -10.71
C TRP A 328 -6.94 0.62 -10.72
N VAL A 329 -6.13 0.59 -9.64
CA VAL A 329 -4.89 1.39 -9.53
C VAL A 329 -3.90 0.99 -10.62
N PHE A 330 -3.68 -0.31 -10.83
CA PHE A 330 -2.81 -0.79 -11.90
C PHE A 330 -3.30 -0.35 -13.29
N MET A 331 -4.62 -0.43 -13.55
CA MET A 331 -5.21 0.07 -14.80
C MET A 331 -5.02 1.57 -14.98
N PHE A 332 -5.12 2.34 -13.90
CA PHE A 332 -4.87 3.78 -13.91
C PHE A 332 -3.40 4.08 -14.27
N TRP A 333 -2.42 3.53 -13.56
CA TRP A 333 -1.00 3.79 -13.87
C TRP A 333 -0.54 3.23 -15.22
N SER A 334 -1.13 2.13 -15.69
CA SER A 334 -0.79 1.60 -17.02
C SER A 334 -1.05 2.62 -18.15
N GLN A 335 -1.86 3.64 -17.87
CA GLN A 335 -2.21 4.72 -18.79
C GLN A 335 -1.32 5.96 -18.62
N ALA A 336 -0.30 5.95 -17.75
CA ALA A 336 0.60 7.08 -17.50
C ALA A 336 1.37 7.58 -18.75
N SER A 337 1.44 6.77 -19.81
CA SER A 337 2.01 7.16 -21.11
C SER A 337 0.99 7.72 -22.11
N THR A 338 -0.30 7.77 -21.74
CA THR A 338 -1.40 8.20 -22.64
C THR A 338 -1.81 9.63 -22.34
N GLN A 339 -2.28 10.36 -23.34
CA GLN A 339 -2.67 11.76 -23.15
C GLN A 339 -3.97 11.93 -22.35
N PHE A 340 -4.93 11.02 -22.58
CA PHE A 340 -6.26 11.07 -22.01
C PHE A 340 -6.58 9.77 -21.28
N LEU A 341 -6.78 9.88 -19.97
CA LEU A 341 -7.09 8.76 -19.10
C LEU A 341 -8.49 8.23 -19.37
N LYS A 342 -8.59 6.92 -19.59
CA LYS A 342 -9.85 6.19 -19.56
C LYS A 342 -9.99 5.57 -18.19
N VAL A 343 -10.45 6.37 -17.24
CA VAL A 343 -10.61 5.95 -15.84
C VAL A 343 -11.73 4.90 -15.74
N PRO A 344 -11.43 3.67 -15.29
CA PRO A 344 -12.46 2.66 -15.09
C PRO A 344 -13.43 3.08 -13.98
N SER A 345 -14.69 2.64 -14.07
CA SER A 345 -15.69 2.91 -13.04
C SER A 345 -15.28 2.28 -11.71
N VAL A 346 -15.03 3.09 -10.68
CA VAL A 346 -14.71 2.61 -9.33
C VAL A 346 -15.77 1.67 -8.75
N SER A 347 -17.03 1.75 -9.21
CA SER A 347 -18.08 0.84 -8.73
C SER A 347 -17.86 -0.61 -9.16
N ASP A 348 -17.11 -0.85 -10.24
CA ASP A 348 -16.76 -2.19 -10.71
C ASP A 348 -15.58 -2.80 -9.93
N PHE A 349 -14.91 -1.98 -9.11
CA PHE A 349 -13.65 -2.34 -8.46
C PHE A 349 -13.70 -2.27 -6.92
N GLY A 350 -14.87 -2.49 -6.32
CA GLY A 350 -14.99 -2.64 -4.87
C GLY A 350 -15.15 -1.32 -4.10
N TRP A 351 -15.58 -0.26 -4.79
CA TRP A 351 -16.07 0.98 -4.19
C TRP A 351 -17.56 1.17 -4.47
N GLN A 352 -18.19 2.04 -3.70
CA GLN A 352 -19.57 2.48 -3.91
C GLN A 352 -19.64 3.99 -3.87
N ILE A 353 -20.32 4.58 -4.84
CA ILE A 353 -20.64 6.02 -4.86
C ILE A 353 -21.93 6.22 -4.08
N ILE A 354 -21.86 6.97 -2.98
CA ILE A 354 -23.03 7.32 -2.15
C ILE A 354 -23.40 8.76 -2.46
N LYS A 355 -24.63 8.99 -2.89
CA LYS A 355 -25.17 10.35 -3.10
C LYS A 355 -25.76 10.86 -1.79
N LEU A 356 -25.48 12.11 -1.44
CA LEU A 356 -25.95 12.71 -0.18
C LEU A 356 -27.49 12.77 -0.07
N GLN A 357 -28.22 12.64 -1.19
CA GLN A 357 -29.68 12.65 -1.19
C GLN A 357 -30.31 11.30 -0.80
N ASP A 358 -29.55 10.21 -0.84
CA ASP A 358 -30.06 8.85 -0.64
C ASP A 358 -30.00 8.37 0.83
N GLU A 359 -29.45 9.18 1.73
CA GLU A 359 -29.38 8.84 3.15
C GLU A 359 -30.41 9.59 4.01
N HIS A 360 -31.37 8.84 4.55
CA HIS A 360 -32.09 9.19 5.79
C HIS A 360 -31.25 8.76 7.02
N THR A 361 -29.98 9.14 7.10
CA THR A 361 -29.12 8.82 8.24
C THR A 361 -29.16 9.96 9.26
N ASP A 362 -29.51 9.63 10.51
CA ASP A 362 -29.52 10.49 11.72
C ASP A 362 -28.10 10.95 12.16
N GLY A 363 -27.11 10.90 11.25
CA GLY A 363 -25.71 11.25 11.52
C GLY A 363 -25.43 12.70 11.19
N GLN A 364 -25.07 13.50 12.19
CA GLN A 364 -24.39 14.78 11.99
C GLN A 364 -23.10 14.55 11.19
N MET A 365 -23.13 14.76 9.87
CA MET A 365 -21.92 15.03 9.11
C MET A 365 -21.75 16.54 9.01
N ASP A 366 -20.61 17.01 9.53
CA ASP A 366 -20.21 18.41 9.51
C ASP A 366 -20.17 18.95 8.08
N ARG A 367 -21.09 19.86 7.79
CA ARG A 367 -21.19 20.60 6.52
C ARG A 367 -20.15 21.72 6.45
N HIS A 368 -18.90 21.41 6.74
CA HIS A 368 -17.82 22.37 6.61
C HIS A 368 -17.14 22.20 5.25
N ASN A 369 -17.48 23.11 4.34
CA ASN A 369 -16.83 23.43 3.06
C ASN A 369 -17.28 22.65 1.82
N GLY A 370 -18.27 23.20 1.11
CA GLY A 370 -18.38 23.07 -0.36
C GLY A 370 -18.96 21.76 -0.91
N HIS A 371 -20.10 21.88 -1.59
CA HIS A 371 -20.74 20.94 -2.55
C HIS A 371 -19.96 19.68 -2.98
N PHE A 372 -20.05 18.60 -2.20
CA PHE A 372 -19.88 17.25 -2.75
C PHE A 372 -21.24 16.57 -2.80
N ASP A 373 -21.82 16.38 -3.99
CA ASP A 373 -23.11 15.68 -4.15
C ASP A 373 -23.00 14.17 -3.87
N SER A 374 -21.79 13.64 -3.78
CA SER A 374 -21.50 12.24 -3.50
C SER A 374 -20.13 12.01 -2.85
N PHE A 375 -19.97 10.91 -2.12
CA PHE A 375 -18.69 10.44 -1.60
C PHE A 375 -18.44 8.96 -1.95
N LEU A 376 -17.18 8.54 -1.90
CA LEU A 376 -16.78 7.15 -2.14
C LEU A 376 -16.73 6.37 -0.83
N ARG A 377 -17.36 5.18 -0.83
CA ARG A 377 -17.29 4.21 0.27
C ARG A 377 -16.58 2.95 -0.21
N CYS A 378 -15.62 2.47 0.58
CA CYS A 378 -14.99 1.17 0.37
C CYS A 378 -15.98 0.04 0.70
N VAL A 379 -16.14 -0.93 -0.21
CA VAL A 379 -16.86 -2.18 0.06
C VAL A 379 -15.85 -3.19 0.60
N TRP A 380 -15.91 -3.45 1.90
CA TRP A 380 -14.92 -4.28 2.59
C TRP A 380 -15.15 -5.78 2.42
N ASP A 381 -16.40 -6.20 2.30
CA ASP A 381 -16.78 -7.61 2.27
C ASP A 381 -18.13 -7.79 1.55
N SER A 382 -18.49 -9.04 1.26
CA SER A 382 -19.80 -9.36 0.67
C SER A 382 -20.91 -9.21 1.71
N ASP A 383 -22.10 -8.77 1.29
CA ASP A 383 -23.29 -8.70 2.17
C ASP A 383 -23.59 -10.06 2.83
N VAL A 384 -23.35 -11.14 2.09
CA VAL A 384 -23.52 -12.52 2.59
C VAL A 384 -22.58 -12.81 3.75
N ASN A 385 -21.30 -12.43 3.63
CA ASN A 385 -20.34 -12.66 4.69
C ASN A 385 -20.54 -11.69 5.86
N LEU A 386 -20.87 -10.42 5.61
CA LEU A 386 -21.22 -9.46 6.67
C LEU A 386 -22.39 -9.96 7.53
N LEU A 387 -23.45 -10.47 6.90
CA LEU A 387 -24.58 -11.09 7.62
C LEU A 387 -24.17 -12.35 8.39
N LYS A 388 -23.20 -13.13 7.88
CA LYS A 388 -22.67 -14.30 8.57
C LYS A 388 -21.86 -13.90 9.80
N VAL A 389 -21.01 -12.89 9.68
CA VAL A 389 -20.23 -12.31 10.79
C VAL A 389 -21.19 -11.73 11.82
N GLU A 390 -22.16 -10.91 11.42
CA GLU A 390 -23.16 -10.34 12.32
C GLU A 390 -23.90 -11.42 13.11
N LYS A 391 -24.39 -12.47 12.43
CA LYS A 391 -25.05 -13.62 13.09
C LYS A 391 -24.11 -14.36 14.05
N THR A 392 -22.83 -14.45 13.71
CA THR A 392 -21.81 -15.12 14.53
C THR A 392 -21.53 -14.28 15.78
N VAL A 393 -21.28 -12.98 15.63
CA VAL A 393 -21.11 -12.02 16.73
C VAL A 393 -22.35 -12.00 17.61
N ASP A 394 -23.55 -11.91 17.05
CA ASP A 394 -24.81 -12.00 17.78
C ASP A 394 -24.93 -13.31 18.57
N TRP A 395 -24.52 -14.42 17.97
CA TRP A 395 -24.53 -15.72 18.62
C TRP A 395 -23.55 -15.79 19.80
N TYR A 396 -22.34 -15.24 19.66
CA TYR A 396 -21.34 -15.18 20.73
C TYR A 396 -21.72 -14.21 21.85
N THR A 397 -22.26 -13.03 21.50
CA THR A 397 -22.55 -11.94 22.46
C THR A 397 -23.90 -12.09 23.16
N LYS A 398 -24.96 -12.47 22.45
CA LYS A 398 -26.32 -12.56 23.00
C LYS A 398 -26.67 -13.98 23.48
N GLY A 399 -26.02 -14.99 22.90
CA GLY A 399 -26.25 -16.41 23.20
C GLY A 399 -27.70 -16.89 23.05
N CYS A 400 -28.04 -18.05 23.63
CA CYS A 400 -29.45 -18.47 23.71
C CYS A 400 -30.20 -17.78 24.86
N SER A 401 -31.46 -17.45 24.61
CA SER A 401 -32.41 -17.02 25.65
C SER A 401 -33.39 -18.14 26.05
N CYS A 402 -33.00 -19.42 25.92
CA CYS A 402 -33.86 -20.55 26.25
C CYS A 402 -34.09 -20.64 27.77
N LYS A 403 -35.37 -20.58 28.18
CA LYS A 403 -35.78 -20.66 29.59
C LYS A 403 -35.66 -22.06 30.21
N THR A 404 -35.50 -23.11 29.41
CA THR A 404 -35.55 -24.53 29.83
C THR A 404 -34.19 -25.16 30.16
N GLY A 405 -33.11 -24.39 30.09
CA GLY A 405 -31.74 -24.82 30.44
C GLY A 405 -30.96 -25.55 29.32
N CYS A 406 -29.63 -25.37 29.32
CA CYS A 406 -28.70 -25.90 28.29
C CYS A 406 -28.50 -27.44 28.34
N ASN A 407 -28.98 -28.11 29.39
CA ASN A 407 -28.82 -29.56 29.57
C ASN A 407 -29.74 -30.41 28.69
N THR A 408 -30.72 -29.79 28.02
CA THR A 408 -31.63 -30.47 27.09
C THR A 408 -31.15 -30.25 25.65
N ASN A 409 -31.29 -31.25 24.76
CA ASN A 409 -31.04 -31.11 23.30
C ASN A 409 -32.04 -30.15 22.61
N ARG A 410 -32.82 -29.39 23.39
CA ARG A 410 -33.75 -28.36 22.94
C ARG A 410 -33.11 -26.98 22.86
N CYS A 411 -31.97 -26.78 23.53
CA CYS A 411 -31.22 -25.53 23.46
C CYS A 411 -30.61 -25.34 22.06
N LYS A 412 -30.82 -24.17 21.44
CA LYS A 412 -30.23 -23.84 20.12
C LYS A 412 -28.71 -23.90 20.13
N CYS A 413 -28.05 -23.49 21.22
CA CYS A 413 -26.60 -23.60 21.40
C CYS A 413 -26.10 -25.04 21.47
N ARG A 414 -26.96 -26.04 21.72
CA ARG A 414 -26.62 -27.47 21.63
C ARG A 414 -26.97 -28.07 20.27
N LYS A 415 -28.02 -27.60 19.61
CA LYS A 415 -28.44 -28.09 18.29
C LYS A 415 -27.51 -27.69 17.15
N LEU A 416 -26.88 -26.51 17.24
CA LEU A 416 -25.89 -26.05 16.27
C LEU A 416 -24.53 -26.75 16.41
N LYS A 417 -24.36 -27.63 17.41
CA LYS A 417 -23.11 -28.35 17.71
C LYS A 417 -22.94 -29.66 16.94
N SER A 418 -23.26 -29.73 15.65
CA SER A 418 -22.97 -30.99 14.96
C SER A 418 -21.48 -31.29 14.87
N ASP A 419 -20.56 -30.29 14.89
CA ASP A 419 -19.21 -30.60 14.40
C ASP A 419 -17.96 -30.17 15.22
N THR A 420 -17.98 -29.25 16.20
CA THR A 420 -16.67 -28.74 16.72
C THR A 420 -16.46 -28.45 18.22
N HIS A 421 -17.48 -28.45 19.10
CA HIS A 421 -17.26 -28.07 20.52
C HIS A 421 -17.97 -28.96 21.56
N ASP A 422 -17.17 -29.70 22.32
CA ASP A 422 -17.54 -30.59 23.43
C ASP A 422 -18.35 -29.88 24.53
N GLY A 423 -19.67 -29.99 24.52
CA GLY A 423 -20.47 -29.80 25.74
C GLY A 423 -20.69 -28.37 26.28
N PHE A 424 -19.93 -27.34 25.87
CA PHE A 424 -20.08 -25.93 26.33
C PHE A 424 -21.02 -25.06 25.48
N CYS A 425 -21.86 -24.20 26.08
CA CYS A 425 -22.63 -23.18 25.34
C CYS A 425 -21.76 -21.92 25.11
N CYS A 426 -22.13 -21.03 24.19
CA CYS A 426 -21.36 -19.81 23.92
C CYS A 426 -21.24 -18.88 25.16
N PRO A 427 -20.21 -18.00 25.23
CA PRO A 427 -19.98 -17.10 26.38
C PRO A 427 -21.19 -16.24 26.75
N GLY A 428 -21.89 -15.67 25.77
CA GLY A 428 -23.09 -14.86 25.97
C GLY A 428 -24.36 -15.62 26.35
N CYS A 429 -24.30 -16.95 26.49
CA CYS A 429 -25.48 -17.78 26.79
C CYS A 429 -25.99 -17.54 28.23
N LYS A 430 -27.28 -17.19 28.35
CA LYS A 430 -27.97 -16.91 29.63
C LYS A 430 -28.94 -18.01 30.06
N CYS A 431 -28.79 -19.20 29.48
CA CYS A 431 -29.67 -20.33 29.75
C CYS A 431 -29.42 -20.90 31.17
N ILE A 432 -30.46 -21.40 31.85
CA ILE A 432 -30.33 -21.94 33.23
C ILE A 432 -29.41 -23.18 33.23
N ASN A 433 -28.54 -23.30 34.26
CA ASN A 433 -27.58 -24.40 34.43
C ASN A 433 -26.66 -24.59 33.21
N CYS A 434 -26.25 -23.48 32.62
CA CYS A 434 -25.40 -23.48 31.45
C CYS A 434 -23.92 -23.57 31.81
N LYS A 435 -23.19 -24.44 31.12
CA LYS A 435 -21.73 -24.44 31.12
C LYS A 435 -21.26 -23.64 29.92
N ASN A 436 -21.06 -22.34 30.09
CA ASN A 436 -20.50 -21.51 29.02
C ASN A 436 -19.03 -21.90 28.79
N MET A 437 -18.53 -21.75 27.56
CA MET A 437 -17.09 -21.67 27.34
C MET A 437 -16.58 -20.55 28.25
N GLN A 438 -15.58 -20.85 29.07
CA GLN A 438 -14.91 -19.80 29.81
C GLN A 438 -14.36 -18.81 28.77
N GLU A 439 -14.59 -17.51 28.99
CA GLU A 439 -13.85 -16.50 28.26
C GLU A 439 -12.37 -16.87 28.37
N ALA A 440 -11.65 -16.89 27.25
CA ALA A 440 -10.23 -17.16 27.27
C ALA A 440 -9.64 -16.26 28.36
N PRO A 441 -8.87 -16.82 29.32
CA PRO A 441 -8.35 -16.04 30.43
C PRO A 441 -7.69 -14.80 29.84
N ASN A 442 -8.17 -13.61 30.21
CA ASN A 442 -7.62 -12.31 29.82
C ASN A 442 -6.12 -12.47 29.66
N SER A 443 -5.65 -12.41 28.42
CA SER A 443 -4.25 -12.52 27.99
C SER A 443 -3.34 -12.92 29.15
N VAL A 444 -3.12 -14.22 29.33
CA VAL A 444 -2.06 -14.68 30.24
C VAL A 444 -0.84 -13.84 29.89
N ASN A 445 -0.28 -13.12 30.87
CA ASN A 445 1.07 -12.59 30.81
C ASN A 445 1.99 -13.81 30.65
N LEU A 446 2.05 -14.32 29.43
CA LEU A 446 2.96 -15.35 29.00
C LEU A 446 4.22 -14.60 28.68
N ASP A 447 5.03 -14.44 29.72
CA ASP A 447 6.46 -14.17 29.63
C ASP A 447 7.09 -15.37 28.90
N PHE A 448 6.93 -15.40 27.57
CA PHE A 448 7.59 -16.36 26.70
C PHE A 448 9.04 -15.91 26.59
N SER A 449 9.92 -16.58 27.33
CA SER A 449 11.36 -16.47 27.15
C SER A 449 11.72 -16.81 25.71
N LEU A 450 12.08 -15.77 24.96
CA LEU A 450 12.49 -15.74 23.56
C LEU A 450 13.92 -16.28 23.33
N SER A 451 14.40 -17.23 24.13
CA SER A 451 15.83 -17.58 24.14
C SER A 451 16.31 -18.57 23.06
N ASP A 452 15.43 -19.19 22.26
CA ASP A 452 15.86 -20.27 21.33
C ASP A 452 15.46 -20.08 19.86
N VAL A 453 15.15 -18.86 19.43
CA VAL A 453 15.16 -18.51 18.00
C VAL A 453 16.17 -17.40 17.82
N ALA A 454 17.27 -17.69 17.13
CA ALA A 454 18.25 -16.70 16.70
C ALA A 454 17.57 -15.68 15.78
N LEU A 455 16.97 -14.67 16.39
CA LEU A 455 16.63 -13.41 15.77
C LEU A 455 17.93 -12.61 15.74
N GLU A 456 18.42 -12.33 14.54
CA GLU A 456 19.37 -11.24 14.38
C GLU A 456 18.72 -9.96 14.91
N PRO A 457 19.47 -9.10 15.62
CA PRO A 457 18.92 -7.91 16.23
C PRO A 457 18.33 -7.01 15.15
N VAL A 458 17.03 -6.75 15.26
CA VAL A 458 16.37 -5.64 14.58
C VAL A 458 17.05 -4.37 15.09
N PRO A 459 17.64 -3.52 14.23
CA PRO A 459 18.10 -2.21 14.68
C PRO A 459 16.90 -1.47 15.24
N SER A 460 17.05 -0.97 16.46
CA SER A 460 16.09 -0.08 17.09
C SER A 460 15.97 1.18 16.23
N ASP A 461 14.82 1.34 15.58
CA ASP A 461 14.35 2.65 15.10
C ASP A 461 14.11 3.52 16.34
N GLU A 462 15.17 4.18 16.81
CA GLU A 462 15.03 5.45 17.50
C GLU A 462 14.72 6.48 16.41
N SER A 463 13.51 7.00 16.46
CA SER A 463 13.13 8.21 15.76
C SER A 463 13.92 9.38 16.37
N ASP A 464 15.03 9.75 15.73
CA ASP A 464 15.71 11.01 15.97
C ASP A 464 14.79 12.16 15.57
N MET A 465 14.17 12.75 16.60
CA MET A 465 13.78 14.16 16.58
C MET A 465 15.06 14.99 16.68
N GLU A 466 15.44 15.66 15.60
CA GLU A 466 16.42 16.74 15.68
C GLU A 466 15.78 17.94 16.40
N SER A 467 16.13 18.09 17.67
CA SER A 467 16.10 19.37 18.38
C SER A 467 17.48 20.03 18.23
N ASP A 468 17.49 21.25 17.71
CA ASP A 468 18.63 22.18 17.79
C ASP A 468 19.19 22.24 19.21
N ASP A 469 20.47 21.89 19.38
CA ASP A 469 21.35 22.52 20.36
C ASP A 469 22.81 22.41 19.87
N GLU A 470 23.49 23.55 19.87
CA GLU A 470 24.89 23.76 19.50
C GLU A 470 25.83 22.99 20.46
N ASP A 471 26.82 22.24 19.91
CA ASP A 471 28.26 22.51 20.09
C ASP A 471 29.18 21.30 19.82
N GLU A 472 30.35 21.65 19.29
CA GLU A 472 31.66 20.99 19.33
C GLU A 472 32.00 19.79 18.41
N TYR A 473 32.74 20.15 17.36
CA TYR A 473 33.67 19.41 16.52
C TYR A 473 34.44 18.24 17.17
N GLU A 474 34.43 17.06 16.53
CA GLU A 474 35.63 16.22 16.33
C GLU A 474 35.68 15.62 14.89
N ASP A 475 36.91 15.46 14.39
CA ASP A 475 37.41 15.22 13.02
C ASP A 475 37.05 13.84 12.40
N PRO A 476 36.65 13.74 11.11
CA PRO A 476 36.18 12.49 10.50
C PRO A 476 37.33 11.69 9.88
N ALA A 477 37.83 10.71 10.60
CA ALA A 477 38.77 9.73 10.05
C ALA A 477 38.65 8.37 10.72
N GLN A 478 37.50 7.69 10.57
CA GLN A 478 37.36 6.23 10.68
C GLN A 478 35.89 5.81 10.49
N GLU A 479 35.53 5.43 9.26
CA GLU A 479 34.60 4.35 8.91
C GLU A 479 34.33 4.40 7.40
N LEU A 480 35.33 4.01 6.63
CA LEU A 480 35.25 3.72 5.20
C LEU A 480 35.69 2.28 5.01
N GLU A 481 34.76 1.33 5.18
CA GLU A 481 34.94 -0.03 4.68
C GLU A 481 33.58 -0.70 4.39
N MET A 482 33.50 -1.33 3.22
CA MET A 482 32.36 -2.03 2.60
C MET A 482 31.35 -1.10 1.89
N ILE A 483 31.15 -1.08 0.56
CA ILE A 483 31.24 -2.13 -0.46
C ILE A 483 31.67 -1.45 -1.78
N TYR A 484 32.90 -1.68 -2.23
CA TYR A 484 33.28 -1.50 -3.63
C TYR A 484 33.02 -2.83 -4.35
N LEU A 485 32.08 -2.85 -5.29
CA LEU A 485 32.02 -3.91 -6.30
C LEU A 485 32.98 -3.50 -7.42
N ASP A 486 34.09 -4.23 -7.51
CA ASP A 486 35.05 -4.20 -8.60
C ASP A 486 34.34 -4.40 -9.94
N ILE A 487 34.31 -3.33 -10.74
CA ILE A 487 34.04 -3.37 -12.18
C ILE A 487 35.33 -2.90 -12.84
N ASN A 488 36.20 -3.85 -13.19
CA ASN A 488 36.89 -3.96 -14.48
C ASN A 488 38.02 -4.98 -14.35
N ASP A 489 37.95 -6.04 -15.16
CA ASP A 489 39.03 -6.29 -16.12
C ASP A 489 38.51 -7.22 -17.23
N THR A 490 38.34 -6.61 -18.39
CA THR A 490 38.44 -7.26 -19.69
C THR A 490 39.88 -7.74 -19.90
N GLU A 491 40.08 -9.00 -20.30
CA GLU A 491 40.90 -9.36 -21.47
C GLU A 491 40.85 -10.87 -21.78
N VAL A 492 40.68 -11.14 -23.09
CA VAL A 492 40.63 -12.42 -23.87
C VAL A 492 39.29 -13.15 -23.95
#